data_AF-A0A0P7UAR0-F1
#
_entry.id   AF-A0A0P7UAR0-F1
#
_cell.length_a   1.000
_cell.length_b   1.000
_cell.length_c   1.000
_cell.angle_alpha   90.00
_cell.angle_beta   90.00
_cell.angle_gamma   90.00
#
_symmetry.space_group_name_H-M   'P 1'
#
loop_
_entity.id
_entity.type
_entity.pdbx_description
1 polymer ?
#
loop_
_entity_poly.entity_id
_entity_poly.type
_entity_poly.pdbx_seq_one_letter_code
_entity_poly.pdbx_strand_id
1 'polypeptide(L)'
;MCGLRQEGVDIGFYQPLEVKVEIKDGELLCRTYQMNNFTAQLTSPQYKQVMCLGAKQNGLPLDYTNKICAVETNDYSGPSVLDDINAVMEDEKHRTPHRCTARTT
;
A
#
# COMPACT_ATOMS: atom_id res chain seq x y z
N MET A 1 4.96 18.85 -1.70
CA MET A 1 5.55 17.51 -1.55
C MET A 1 4.63 16.69 -0.65
N CYS A 2 3.92 15.68 -1.19
CA CYS A 2 2.83 14.97 -0.49
C CYS A 2 3.32 13.91 0.51
N GLY A 3 4.50 13.31 0.29
CA GLY A 3 4.96 12.13 1.04
C GLY A 3 5.45 12.36 2.48
N LEU A 4 5.76 13.60 2.90
CA LEU A 4 6.29 13.83 4.25
C LEU A 4 5.27 13.57 5.36
N ARG A 5 4.00 13.92 5.13
CA ARG A 5 2.93 13.82 6.14
C ARG A 5 2.39 12.40 6.28
N GLN A 6 2.25 11.68 5.17
CA GLN A 6 1.73 10.30 5.19
C GLN A 6 2.65 9.37 5.98
N GLU A 7 3.95 9.50 5.77
CA GLU A 7 4.97 8.67 6.42
C GLU A 7 5.40 9.22 7.80
N GLY A 8 4.76 10.29 8.28
CA GLY A 8 5.05 10.90 9.58
C GLY A 8 6.51 11.33 9.77
N VAL A 9 7.15 11.82 8.71
CA VAL A 9 8.57 12.22 8.74
C VAL A 9 8.78 13.42 9.66
N ASP A 10 7.82 14.34 9.67
CA ASP A 10 7.82 15.54 10.52
C ASP A 10 7.76 15.22 12.01
N ILE A 11 7.11 14.11 12.37
CA ILE A 11 7.01 13.60 13.75
C ILE A 11 7.97 12.44 14.04
N GLY A 12 8.84 12.10 13.08
CA GLY A 12 9.94 11.16 13.27
C GLY A 12 9.60 9.68 13.20
N PHE A 13 8.41 9.28 12.70
CA PHE A 13 8.07 7.85 12.58
C PHE A 13 8.95 7.12 11.55
N TYR A 14 9.13 7.72 10.38
CA TYR A 14 9.98 7.18 9.32
C TYR A 14 11.07 8.19 8.93
N GLN A 15 12.21 7.67 8.52
CA GLN A 15 13.25 8.43 7.84
C GLN A 15 13.19 8.18 6.32
N PRO A 16 13.26 9.23 5.48
CA PRO A 16 13.45 9.06 4.05
C PRO A 16 14.88 8.59 3.76
N LEU A 17 15.02 7.67 2.82
CA LEU A 17 16.32 7.22 2.30
C LEU A 17 16.28 7.13 0.78
N GLU A 18 17.47 7.17 0.18
CA GLU A 18 17.67 6.95 -1.24
C GLU A 18 18.35 5.60 -1.45
N VAL A 19 17.79 4.76 -2.31
CA VAL A 19 18.28 3.40 -2.58
C VAL A 19 18.43 3.18 -4.08
N LYS A 20 19.45 2.41 -4.45
CA LYS A 20 19.57 1.88 -5.81
C LYS A 20 18.83 0.57 -5.89
N VAL A 21 17.87 0.48 -6.81
CA VAL A 21 17.07 -0.72 -7.09
C VAL A 21 17.47 -1.26 -8.45
N GLU A 22 17.87 -2.52 -8.49
CA GLU A 22 18.14 -3.21 -9.74
C GLU A 22 16.82 -3.61 -10.41
N ILE A 23 16.66 -3.22 -11.68
CA ILE A 23 15.56 -3.61 -12.56
C ILE A 23 16.15 -4.24 -13.83
N LYS A 24 15.29 -4.83 -14.67
CA LYS A 24 15.73 -5.51 -15.89
C LYS A 24 16.58 -4.63 -16.82
N ASP A 25 16.28 -3.33 -16.84
CA ASP A 25 16.90 -2.35 -17.74
C ASP A 25 18.04 -1.55 -17.08
N GLY A 26 18.49 -1.93 -15.89
CA GLY A 26 19.61 -1.29 -15.18
C GLY A 26 19.29 -0.94 -13.72
N GLU A 27 19.99 0.06 -13.17
CA GLU A 27 19.74 0.55 -11.82
C GLU A 27 18.81 1.78 -11.83
N LEU A 28 17.87 1.81 -10.89
CA LEU A 28 17.00 2.95 -10.62
C LEU A 28 17.27 3.52 -9.22
N LEU A 29 17.48 4.83 -9.14
CA LEU A 29 17.61 5.53 -7.87
C LEU A 29 16.22 5.91 -7.34
N CYS A 30 15.83 5.34 -6.21
CA CYS A 30 14.49 5.45 -5.64
C CYS A 30 14.54 6.10 -4.27
N ARG A 31 13.57 6.97 -4.00
CA ARG A 31 13.25 7.39 -2.63
C ARG A 31 12.37 6.33 -1.98
N THR A 32 12.74 5.91 -0.76
CA THR A 32 11.92 5.03 0.09
C THR A 32 12.00 5.49 1.54
N TYR A 33 11.30 4.80 2.44
CA TYR A 33 11.17 5.15 3.86
C TYR A 33 11.45 3.95 4.74
N GLN A 34 12.12 4.18 5.87
CA GLN A 34 12.40 3.16 6.88
C GLN A 34 11.95 3.64 8.25
N MET A 35 11.30 2.77 9.02
CA MET A 35 10.79 3.12 10.34
C MET A 35 11.95 3.36 11.31
N ASN A 36 11.84 4.42 12.12
CA ASN A 36 12.80 4.74 13.17
C ASN A 36 12.41 4.05 14.48
N ASN A 37 13.40 3.68 15.30
CA ASN A 37 13.23 3.30 16.72
C ASN A 37 12.04 2.38 17.03
N PHE A 38 11.87 1.29 16.26
CA PHE A 38 10.73 0.40 16.40
C PHE A 38 11.04 -0.86 17.22
N THR A 39 9.98 -1.46 17.75
CA THR A 39 10.03 -2.84 18.30
C THR A 39 9.34 -3.76 17.33
N ALA A 40 9.98 -4.87 16.96
CA ALA A 40 9.39 -5.84 16.04
C ALA A 40 8.16 -6.51 16.68
N GLN A 41 7.02 -6.43 16.00
CA GLN A 41 5.77 -7.07 16.39
C GLN A 41 5.07 -7.68 15.17
N LEU A 42 4.15 -8.61 15.41
CA LEU A 42 3.34 -9.18 14.34
C LEU A 42 2.37 -8.13 13.78
N THR A 43 2.26 -8.09 12.46
CA THR A 43 1.35 -7.18 11.75
C THR A 43 -0.10 -7.67 11.82
N SER A 44 -1.05 -6.80 11.51
CA SER A 44 -2.48 -7.18 11.47
C SER A 44 -2.81 -8.03 10.23
N PRO A 45 -3.82 -8.90 10.32
CA PRO A 45 -4.31 -9.65 9.16
C PRO A 45 -4.66 -8.77 7.96
N GLN A 46 -5.28 -7.61 8.20
CA GLN A 46 -5.72 -6.66 7.17
C GLN A 46 -4.52 -6.00 6.47
N TYR A 47 -3.47 -5.63 7.22
CA TYR A 47 -2.26 -5.07 6.61
C TYR A 47 -1.54 -6.10 5.74
N LYS A 48 -1.42 -7.35 6.22
CA LYS A 48 -0.87 -8.46 5.41
C LYS A 48 -1.67 -8.68 4.13
N GLN A 49 -2.99 -8.61 4.20
CA GLN A 49 -3.86 -8.74 3.04
C GLN A 49 -3.54 -7.70 1.96
N VAL A 50 -3.42 -6.42 2.33
CA VAL A 50 -3.05 -5.34 1.39
C VAL A 50 -1.69 -5.62 0.74
N MET A 51 -0.69 -6.01 1.52
CA MET A 51 0.65 -6.33 1.01
C MET A 51 0.64 -7.51 0.03
N CYS A 52 -0.07 -8.59 0.35
CA CYS A 52 -0.22 -9.76 -0.52
C CYS A 52 -0.95 -9.43 -1.82
N LEU A 53 -2.04 -8.66 -1.75
CA LEU A 53 -2.80 -8.26 -2.93
C LEU A 53 -1.95 -7.35 -3.84
N GLY A 54 -1.26 -6.38 -3.27
CA GLY A 54 -0.37 -5.49 -4.01
C GLY A 54 0.78 -6.24 -4.71
N ALA A 55 1.41 -7.20 -4.02
CA ALA A 55 2.48 -8.03 -4.59
C ALA A 55 1.98 -8.86 -5.78
N LYS A 56 0.83 -9.52 -5.63
CA LYS A 56 0.21 -10.33 -6.70
C LYS A 56 -0.23 -9.47 -7.88
N GLN A 57 -0.91 -8.36 -7.62
CA GLN A 57 -1.44 -7.45 -8.64
C GLN A 57 -0.32 -6.86 -9.51
N ASN A 58 0.83 -6.53 -8.92
CA ASN A 58 1.96 -5.93 -9.63
C ASN A 58 2.97 -6.97 -10.16
N GLY A 59 2.68 -8.27 -10.02
CA GLY A 59 3.52 -9.33 -10.58
C GLY A 59 4.91 -9.45 -9.94
N LEU A 60 5.02 -9.26 -8.63
CA LEU A 60 6.28 -9.54 -7.92
C LEU A 60 6.66 -11.02 -8.08
N PRO A 61 7.97 -11.37 -8.02
CA PRO A 61 8.43 -12.75 -8.14
C PRO A 61 7.67 -13.69 -7.21
N LEU A 62 7.31 -14.87 -7.71
CA LEU A 62 6.42 -15.80 -6.98
C LEU A 62 7.00 -16.18 -5.61
N ASP A 63 8.29 -16.52 -5.54
CA ASP A 63 8.94 -16.89 -4.28
C ASP A 63 8.94 -15.73 -3.27
N TYR A 64 9.07 -14.50 -3.74
CA TYR A 64 9.03 -13.33 -2.87
C TYR A 64 7.60 -13.04 -2.38
N THR A 65 6.62 -13.17 -3.27
CA THR A 65 5.19 -13.08 -2.92
C THR A 65 4.82 -14.13 -1.88
N ASN A 66 5.31 -15.37 -2.01
CA ASN A 66 5.11 -16.44 -1.04
C ASN A 66 5.72 -16.08 0.33
N LYS A 67 6.92 -15.48 0.35
CA LYS A 67 7.54 -14.99 1.59
C LYS A 67 6.69 -13.92 2.28
N ILE A 68 6.16 -12.94 1.52
CA ILE A 68 5.27 -11.91 2.07
C ILE A 68 4.02 -12.54 2.69
N CYS A 69 3.39 -13.49 2.00
CA CYS A 69 2.13 -14.07 2.46
C CYS A 69 2.29 -15.13 3.56
N ALA A 70 3.49 -15.68 3.74
CA ALA A 70 3.81 -16.60 4.83
C ALA A 70 4.06 -15.90 6.18
N VAL A 71 4.17 -14.56 6.20
CA VAL A 71 4.34 -13.80 7.45
C VAL A 71 3.15 -14.05 8.38
N GLU A 72 3.45 -14.42 9.63
CA GLU A 72 2.44 -14.59 10.68
C GLU A 72 1.85 -13.23 11.08
N THR A 73 0.57 -13.24 11.46
CA THR A 73 -0.15 -12.05 11.88
C THR A 73 -0.58 -12.18 13.33
N ASN A 74 -0.81 -11.05 13.98
CA ASN A 74 -1.55 -11.05 15.24
C ASN A 74 -3.03 -11.44 15.00
N ASP A 75 -3.81 -11.44 16.07
CA ASP A 75 -5.23 -11.81 16.11
C ASP A 75 -6.18 -10.60 15.97
N TYR A 76 -5.67 -9.45 15.51
CA TYR A 76 -6.47 -8.24 15.38
C TYR A 76 -7.63 -8.42 14.39
N SER A 77 -8.84 -8.16 14.87
CA SER A 77 -10.11 -8.33 14.15
C SER A 77 -11.01 -7.09 14.21
N GLY A 78 -10.45 -5.95 14.63
CA GLY A 78 -11.17 -4.68 14.70
C GLY A 78 -11.24 -3.92 13.37
N PRO A 79 -11.91 -2.75 13.36
CA PRO A 79 -12.03 -1.89 12.19
C PRO A 79 -10.67 -1.41 11.66
N SER A 80 -10.54 -1.31 10.35
CA SER A 80 -9.31 -0.91 9.67
C SER A 80 -9.59 0.03 8.51
N VAL A 81 -8.57 0.78 8.09
CA VAL A 81 -8.64 1.66 6.90
C VAL A 81 -8.98 0.87 5.63
N LEU A 82 -8.67 -0.44 5.59
CA LEU A 82 -9.07 -1.31 4.49
C LEU A 82 -10.59 -1.41 4.34
N ASP A 83 -11.33 -1.35 5.45
CA ASP A 83 -12.79 -1.39 5.42
C ASP A 83 -13.36 -0.12 4.77
N ASP A 84 -12.81 1.04 5.11
CA ASP A 84 -13.19 2.33 4.50
C ASP A 84 -12.89 2.34 2.99
N ILE A 85 -11.73 1.82 2.58
CA ILE A 85 -11.35 1.72 1.17
C ILE A 85 -12.33 0.82 0.41
N ASN A 86 -12.66 -0.34 0.96
CA ASN A 86 -13.59 -1.28 0.33
C ASN A 86 -14.99 -0.66 0.20
N ALA A 87 -15.49 0.04 1.23
CA ALA A 87 -16.78 0.71 1.17
C ALA A 87 -16.85 1.73 0.01
N VAL A 88 -15.80 2.54 -0.17
CA VAL A 88 -15.72 3.50 -1.28
C VAL A 88 -15.66 2.78 -2.64
N MET A 89 -14.93 1.66 -2.74
CA MET A 89 -14.85 0.87 -3.97
C MET A 89 -16.18 0.19 -4.33
N GLU A 90 -16.95 -0.25 -3.33
CA GLU A 90 -18.27 -0.84 -3.52
C GLU A 90 -19.30 0.20 -4.00
N ASP A 91 -19.24 1.42 -3.48
CA ASP A 91 -20.09 2.54 -3.92
C ASP A 91 -19.81 2.95 -5.38
N GLU A 92 -18.55 3.03 -5.79
CA GLU A 92 -18.16 3.35 -7.17
C GLU A 92 -18.65 2.28 -8.17
N LYS A 93 -18.70 1.01 -7.76
CA LYS A 93 -19.25 -0.07 -8.59
C LYS A 93 -20.78 0.04 -8.79
N HIS A 94 -21.49 0.68 -7.86
CA HIS A 94 -22.94 0.90 -7.94
C HIS A 94 -23.33 2.22 -8.60
N ARG A 95 -22.36 3.10 -8.88
CA ARG A 95 -22.60 4.34 -9.61
C ARG A 95 -22.86 4.04 -11.09
N THR A 96 -24.10 4.25 -11.53
CA THR A 96 -24.42 4.24 -12.97
C THR A 96 -23.62 5.34 -13.68
N PRO A 97 -23.10 5.09 -14.90
CA PRO A 97 -22.33 6.11 -15.62
C PRO A 97 -23.22 7.34 -15.82
N HIS A 98 -22.81 8.46 -15.25
CA HIS A 98 -23.43 9.74 -15.55
C HIS A 98 -23.22 10.02 -17.04
N ARG A 99 -24.29 9.82 -17.82
CA ARG A 99 -24.40 10.24 -19.22
C ARG A 99 -24.06 11.73 -19.26
N CYS A 100 -22.87 12.08 -19.76
CA CYS A 100 -22.61 13.43 -20.21
C CYS A 100 -23.61 13.73 -21.33
N THR A 101 -24.69 14.44 -21.01
CA THR A 101 -25.53 15.04 -22.03
C THR A 101 -24.74 16.21 -22.61
N ALA A 102 -24.35 16.08 -23.88
CA ALA A 102 -23.87 17.20 -24.65
C ALA A 102 -24.90 18.33 -24.55
N ARG A 103 -24.47 19.51 -24.09
CA ARG A 103 -25.26 20.73 -24.28
C ARG A 103 -25.29 20.99 -25.77
N THR A 104 -26.43 20.77 -26.39
CA THR A 104 -26.73 21.31 -27.71
C THR A 104 -27.20 22.74 -27.50
N THR A 105 -26.49 23.65 -28.20
CA THR A 105 -26.76 25.07 -28.48
C THR A 105 -26.75 26.05 -27.31
#